data_AF-A0A8T0RFM6-F1
#
_entry.id   AF-A0A8T0RFM6-F1
#
_cell.length_a   1.000
_cell.length_b   1.000
_cell.length_c   1.000
_cell.angle_alpha   90.00
_cell.angle_beta   90.00
_cell.angle_gamma   90.00
#
_symmetry.space_group_name_H-M   'P 1'
#
loop_
_entity.id
_entity.type
_entity.pdbx_description
1 polymer ?
#
loop_
_entity_poly.entity_id
_entity_poly.type
_entity_poly.pdbx_seq_one_letter_code
_entity_poly.pdbx_strand_id
1 'polypeptide(L)'
;MEPNRYGELNQRGKLMSFCASITVSSTGAITVMLALRLVHRVAHATTGDQRWTLSAWNLKPLIKPVSFQGKLYALQPILRMRMVKIYKINPPCPNANEGPSHLPLPEKIAECPMEKISRMLNFVECGSELLVVAYSDASCSRLVVFRFADLVRGKMEPVPSIGDNALFVNERCLCVSVSPSKGSNSLASIAPNSIICWHRLPGDPGFVGLSRFEQYDLGTGIWTPASDGDICQRPPPSPHTLIHHIFACCDRKYW
;
A
#
# COMPACT_ATOMS: atom_id res chain seq x y z
N MET A 1 3.13 -36.33 18.33
CA MET A 1 2.62 -34.94 18.35
C MET A 1 3.61 -34.10 17.56
N GLU A 2 3.30 -33.79 16.31
CA GLU A 2 4.08 -32.81 15.56
C GLU A 2 3.85 -31.41 16.16
N PRO A 3 4.90 -30.61 16.37
CA PRO A 3 4.73 -29.23 16.80
C PRO A 3 4.07 -28.42 15.69
N ASN A 4 3.13 -27.57 16.09
CA ASN A 4 2.27 -26.73 15.27
C ASN A 4 3.07 -25.64 14.51
N ARG A 5 3.88 -26.04 13.52
CA ARG A 5 4.72 -25.15 12.68
C ARG A 5 3.92 -24.08 11.95
N TYR A 6 2.62 -24.31 11.70
CA TYR A 6 1.71 -23.35 11.07
C TYR A 6 1.38 -22.14 11.95
N GLY A 7 1.39 -22.29 13.28
CA GLY A 7 1.11 -21.20 14.22
C GLY A 7 2.25 -20.18 14.32
N GLU A 8 3.50 -20.64 14.32
CA GLU A 8 4.69 -19.80 14.50
C GLU A 8 5.08 -19.04 13.23
N LEU A 9 4.94 -19.65 12.05
CA LEU A 9 5.13 -18.98 10.74
C LEU A 9 4.14 -17.81 10.57
N ASN A 10 2.90 -17.98 11.06
CA ASN A 10 1.87 -16.95 11.02
C ASN A 10 2.15 -15.78 11.99
N GLN A 11 2.81 -16.03 13.12
CA GLN A 11 3.21 -14.96 14.05
C GLN A 11 4.41 -14.15 13.54
N ARG A 12 5.43 -14.80 12.96
CA ARG A 12 6.56 -14.10 12.33
C ARG A 12 6.14 -13.29 11.10
N GLY A 13 5.29 -13.85 10.24
CA GLY A 13 4.74 -13.14 9.07
C GLY A 13 3.93 -11.90 9.46
N LYS A 14 3.16 -11.98 10.56
CA LYS A 14 2.43 -10.85 11.15
C LYS A 14 3.38 -9.82 11.77
N LEU A 15 4.41 -10.23 12.51
CA LEU A 15 5.37 -9.32 13.15
C LEU A 15 6.18 -8.51 12.12
N MET A 16 6.48 -9.11 10.96
CA MET A 16 7.23 -8.45 9.90
C MET A 16 6.42 -7.41 9.13
N SER A 17 5.11 -7.23 9.40
CA SER A 17 4.17 -6.37 8.66
C SER A 17 4.37 -4.87 8.90
N PHE A 18 5.58 -4.36 8.61
CA PHE A 18 5.97 -2.97 8.77
C PHE A 18 6.17 -2.25 7.43
N CYS A 19 6.06 -0.92 7.46
CA CYS A 19 6.55 -0.03 6.41
C CYS A 19 7.73 0.76 6.98
N ALA A 20 8.82 0.85 6.23
CA ALA A 20 10.00 1.59 6.63
C ALA A 20 10.09 2.90 5.85
N SER A 21 10.47 3.98 6.54
CA SER A 21 10.85 5.26 5.94
C SER A 21 12.25 5.63 6.40
N ILE A 22 13.05 6.22 5.52
CA ILE A 22 14.43 6.59 5.79
C ILE A 22 14.63 8.06 5.41
N THR A 23 15.31 8.79 6.27
CA THR A 23 15.73 10.18 6.04
C THR A 23 17.20 10.34 6.36
N VAL A 24 17.89 11.17 5.59
CA VAL A 24 19.28 11.56 5.86
C VAL A 24 19.31 13.06 6.14
N SER A 25 19.86 13.43 7.28
CA SER A 25 20.05 14.83 7.66
C SER A 25 21.20 15.49 6.89
N SER A 26 21.30 16.82 6.95
CA SER A 26 22.41 17.57 6.33
C SER A 26 23.79 17.19 6.89
N THR A 27 23.85 16.67 8.12
CA THR A 27 25.08 16.19 8.76
C THR A 27 25.39 14.72 8.44
N GLY A 28 24.57 14.07 7.60
CA GLY A 28 24.73 12.67 7.23
C GLY A 28 24.16 11.66 8.22
N ALA A 29 23.54 12.11 9.33
CA ALA A 29 22.85 11.20 10.24
C ALA A 29 21.63 10.59 9.55
N ILE A 30 21.52 9.26 9.59
CA ILE A 30 20.44 8.47 9.02
C ILE A 30 19.41 8.22 10.12
N THR A 31 18.16 8.49 9.83
CA THR A 31 17.03 8.15 10.68
C THR A 31 16.11 7.18 9.95
N VAL A 32 15.75 6.11 10.65
CA VAL A 32 14.83 5.09 10.16
C VAL A 32 13.56 5.11 11.02
N MET A 33 12.41 5.10 10.38
CA MET A 33 11.11 4.91 11.03
C MET A 33 10.47 3.61 10.54
N LEU A 34 9.88 2.85 11.46
CA LEU A 34 9.14 1.62 11.18
C LEU A 34 7.70 1.77 11.65
N ALA A 35 6.75 1.81 10.72
CA ALA A 35 5.33 1.75 11.02
C ALA A 35 4.92 0.31 11.33
N LEU A 36 4.60 0.03 12.59
CA LEU A 36 4.27 -1.30 13.07
C LEU A 36 2.74 -1.48 13.08
N ARG A 37 2.20 -2.08 12.01
CA ARG A 37 0.75 -2.19 11.79
C ARG A 37 -0.01 -2.88 12.92
N LEU A 38 0.54 -3.96 13.49
CA LEU A 38 -0.12 -4.76 14.53
C LEU A 38 -0.32 -4.02 15.85
N VAL A 39 0.66 -3.20 16.23
CA VAL A 39 0.63 -2.44 17.49
C VAL A 39 0.14 -1.01 17.29
N HIS A 40 -0.12 -0.60 16.04
CA HIS A 40 -0.59 0.72 15.65
C HIS A 40 0.31 1.87 16.15
N ARG A 41 1.62 1.62 16.16
CA ARG A 41 2.66 2.54 16.63
C ARG A 41 3.80 2.63 15.62
N VAL A 42 4.64 3.63 15.80
CA VAL A 42 5.86 3.81 14.99
C VAL A 42 7.08 3.68 15.89
N ALA A 43 8.07 2.91 15.46
CA ALA A 43 9.38 2.89 16.09
C ALA A 43 10.36 3.72 15.26
N HIS A 44 11.36 4.32 15.90
CA HIS A 44 12.43 5.02 15.20
C HIS A 44 13.80 4.72 15.81
N ALA A 45 14.83 4.98 15.00
CA ALA A 45 16.23 4.96 15.41
C ALA A 45 17.02 5.90 14.49
N THR A 46 18.00 6.59 15.05
CA THR A 46 18.94 7.47 14.34
C THR A 46 20.36 6.97 14.52
N THR A 47 21.29 7.37 13.64
CA THR A 47 22.72 7.10 13.78
C THR A 47 23.21 7.42 15.20
N GLY A 48 23.81 6.43 15.86
CA GLY A 48 24.31 6.55 17.24
C GLY A 48 23.39 5.97 18.31
N ASP A 49 22.11 5.76 18.00
CA ASP A 49 21.17 5.13 18.94
C ASP A 49 21.54 3.66 19.20
N GLN A 50 21.57 3.26 20.48
CA GLN A 50 21.82 1.87 20.89
C GLN A 50 20.55 1.01 20.89
N ARG A 51 19.37 1.63 20.75
CA ARG A 51 18.07 0.97 20.82
C ARG A 51 17.02 1.72 20.02
N TRP A 52 16.03 1.00 19.52
CA TRP A 52 14.82 1.59 18.96
C TRP A 52 13.99 2.26 20.05
N THR A 53 13.37 3.38 19.70
CA THR A 53 12.42 4.08 20.55
C THR A 53 11.04 4.01 19.91
N LEU A 54 10.03 3.67 20.70
CA LEU A 54 8.64 3.50 20.25
C LEU A 54 7.84 4.79 20.50
N SER A 55 6.91 5.12 19.60
CA SER A 55 6.01 6.26 19.75
C SER A 55 5.23 6.19 21.06
N ALA A 56 5.14 7.32 21.77
CA ALA A 56 4.32 7.45 22.97
C ALA A 56 2.82 7.38 22.64
N TRP A 57 2.45 7.88 21.47
CA TRP A 57 1.09 7.83 20.93
C TRP A 57 0.81 6.51 20.20
N ASN A 58 -0.48 6.24 19.99
CA ASN A 58 -0.99 5.13 19.20
C ASN A 58 -2.03 5.65 18.19
N LEU A 59 -1.90 5.24 16.92
CA LEU A 59 -2.83 5.61 15.84
C LEU A 59 -3.69 4.41 15.46
N LYS A 60 -4.75 4.10 16.23
CA LYS A 60 -5.57 2.90 16.02
C LYS A 60 -6.81 3.17 15.15
N PRO A 61 -7.04 2.42 14.06
CA PRO A 61 -6.12 1.49 13.42
C PRO A 61 -5.15 2.21 12.47
N LEU A 62 -3.89 1.76 12.46
CA LEU A 62 -2.85 2.22 11.52
C LEU A 62 -2.88 1.29 10.31
N ILE A 63 -3.43 1.76 9.19
CA ILE A 63 -3.71 0.94 8.02
C ILE A 63 -2.89 1.43 6.83
N LYS A 64 -2.39 0.46 6.04
CA LYS A 64 -1.67 0.68 4.77
C LYS A 64 -0.62 1.81 4.87
N PRO A 65 0.34 1.73 5.81
CA PRO A 65 1.37 2.74 5.89
C PRO A 65 2.25 2.72 4.63
N VAL A 66 2.62 3.89 4.16
CA VAL A 66 3.52 4.08 3.02
C VAL A 66 4.61 5.09 3.39
N SER A 67 5.81 4.88 2.87
CA SER A 67 6.90 5.84 2.95
C SER A 67 6.88 6.68 1.68
N PHE A 68 6.97 7.99 1.82
CA PHE A 68 7.12 8.90 0.69
C PHE A 68 7.90 10.14 1.12
N GLN A 69 8.98 10.46 0.41
CA GLN A 69 9.88 11.59 0.70
C GLN A 69 10.37 11.63 2.16
N GLY A 70 10.75 10.46 2.69
CA GLY A 70 11.28 10.32 4.04
C GLY A 70 10.25 10.44 5.17
N LYS A 71 8.97 10.59 4.84
CA LYS A 71 7.87 10.62 5.82
C LYS A 71 7.04 9.36 5.71
N LEU A 72 6.34 9.04 6.79
CA LEU A 72 5.33 7.98 6.78
C LEU A 72 3.95 8.59 6.64
N TYR A 73 3.11 7.95 5.83
CA TYR A 73 1.69 8.26 5.69
C TYR A 73 0.88 7.02 6.00
N ALA A 74 -0.29 7.20 6.63
CA ALA A 74 -1.15 6.07 6.97
C ALA A 74 -2.63 6.46 6.93
N LEU A 75 -3.47 5.46 6.77
CA LEU A 75 -4.92 5.59 6.76
C LEU A 75 -5.50 5.23 8.12
N GLN A 76 -6.52 5.98 8.52
CA GLN A 76 -7.36 5.68 9.67
C GLN A 76 -8.84 5.77 9.28
N PRO A 77 -9.52 4.64 9.01
CA PRO A 77 -10.96 4.63 8.79
C PRO A 77 -11.72 4.93 10.09
N ILE A 78 -12.67 5.85 10.01
CA ILE A 78 -13.58 6.21 11.10
C ILE A 78 -14.99 5.76 10.72
N LEU A 79 -15.29 4.48 10.98
CA LEU A 79 -16.53 3.82 10.52
C LEU A 79 -17.80 4.56 10.95
N ARG A 80 -17.84 5.07 12.19
CA ARG A 80 -19.00 5.83 12.72
C ARG A 80 -19.30 7.10 11.92
N MET A 81 -18.26 7.74 11.41
CA MET A 81 -18.36 8.98 10.64
C MET A 81 -18.30 8.74 9.13
N ARG A 82 -18.28 7.47 8.68
CA ARG A 82 -18.16 7.06 7.27
C ARG A 82 -17.11 7.86 6.50
N MET A 83 -15.92 7.99 7.08
CA MET A 83 -14.80 8.71 6.48
C MET A 83 -13.48 7.96 6.67
N VAL A 84 -12.50 8.29 5.85
CA VAL A 84 -11.11 7.86 6.00
C VAL A 84 -10.24 9.10 6.24
N LYS A 85 -9.48 9.10 7.33
CA LYS A 85 -8.49 10.14 7.60
C LYS A 85 -7.13 9.69 7.11
N ILE A 86 -6.36 10.63 6.55
CA ILE A 86 -4.97 10.40 6.19
C ILE A 86 -4.07 11.18 7.14
N TYR A 87 -3.12 10.47 7.73
CA TYR A 87 -2.15 11.01 8.67
C TYR A 87 -0.76 11.05 8.06
N LYS A 88 -0.04 12.14 8.35
CA LYS A 88 1.40 12.31 8.09
C LYS A 88 2.16 12.15 9.40
N ILE A 89 3.25 11.40 9.36
CA ILE A 89 4.16 11.19 10.47
C ILE A 89 5.54 11.64 10.01
N ASN A 90 6.02 12.72 10.61
CA ASN A 90 7.33 13.28 10.34
C ASN A 90 8.42 12.48 11.07
N PRO A 91 9.66 12.47 10.56
CA PRO A 91 10.81 11.98 11.31
C PRO A 91 10.96 12.73 12.64
N PRO A 92 11.65 12.15 13.64
CA PRO A 92 11.98 12.85 14.86
C PRO A 92 12.75 14.14 14.56
N CYS A 93 12.38 15.23 15.25
CA CYS A 93 13.15 16.45 15.19
C CYS A 93 14.38 16.30 16.10
N PRO A 94 15.61 16.57 15.60
CA PRO A 94 16.81 16.60 16.43
C PRO A 94 16.91 17.91 17.20
N ASN A 95 15.82 18.36 17.85
CA ASN A 95 15.85 19.63 18.57
C ASN A 95 16.94 19.59 19.64
N ALA A 96 17.88 20.51 19.47
CA ALA A 96 19.02 20.71 20.35
C ALA A 96 18.55 20.93 21.79
N ASN A 97 19.23 20.25 22.72
CA ASN A 97 19.34 20.53 24.15
C ASN A 97 18.34 19.91 25.15
N GLU A 98 17.31 19.17 24.77
CA GLU A 98 16.43 18.52 25.76
C GLU A 98 15.97 17.11 25.37
N GLY A 99 16.59 16.11 26.02
CA GLY A 99 16.04 14.75 26.11
C GLY A 99 16.20 13.85 24.87
N PRO A 100 15.77 12.57 24.99
CA PRO A 100 15.81 11.63 23.88
C PRO A 100 14.93 12.10 22.71
N SER A 101 15.36 11.81 21.48
CA SER A 101 14.63 12.21 20.28
C SER A 101 13.20 11.63 20.28
N HIS A 102 12.19 12.49 20.28
CA HIS A 102 10.79 12.06 20.30
C HIS A 102 10.15 12.17 18.92
N LEU A 103 9.34 11.18 18.56
CA LEU A 103 8.51 11.26 17.37
C LEU A 103 7.42 12.32 17.59
N PRO A 104 7.23 13.26 16.65
CA PRO A 104 6.11 14.19 16.71
C PRO A 104 4.77 13.45 16.65
N LEU A 105 3.71 14.12 17.09
CA LEU A 105 2.35 13.59 16.96
C LEU A 105 1.97 13.45 15.48
N PRO A 106 1.15 12.43 15.12
CA PRO A 106 0.63 12.29 13.77
C PRO A 106 -0.24 13.49 13.40
N GLU A 107 0.03 14.09 12.25
CA GLU A 107 -0.70 15.23 11.73
C GLU A 107 -1.81 14.73 10.79
N LYS A 108 -3.07 15.04 11.08
CA LYS A 108 -4.17 14.78 10.13
C LYS A 108 -4.07 15.78 8.99
N ILE A 109 -3.88 15.30 7.77
CA ILE A 109 -3.65 16.15 6.58
C ILE A 109 -4.75 16.05 5.53
N ALA A 110 -5.59 15.00 5.58
CA ALA A 110 -6.73 14.87 4.69
C ALA A 110 -7.86 14.07 5.35
N GLU A 111 -9.07 14.31 4.88
CA GLU A 111 -10.28 13.59 5.29
C GLU A 111 -11.11 13.29 4.03
N CYS A 112 -11.42 12.02 3.83
CA CYS A 112 -12.07 11.53 2.62
C CYS A 112 -13.42 10.89 2.96
N PRO A 113 -14.54 11.41 2.43
CA PRO A 113 -15.87 10.82 2.63
C PRO A 113 -15.97 9.44 1.98
N MET A 114 -16.56 8.45 2.68
CA MET A 114 -16.73 7.11 2.13
C MET A 114 -17.82 7.04 1.05
N GLU A 115 -18.63 8.09 0.90
CA GLU A 115 -19.57 8.24 -0.21
C GLU A 115 -18.84 8.32 -1.57
N LYS A 116 -17.62 8.90 -1.57
CA LYS A 116 -16.76 8.98 -2.76
C LYS A 116 -15.73 7.84 -2.82
N ILE A 117 -15.35 7.31 -1.65
CA ILE A 117 -14.36 6.23 -1.50
C ILE A 117 -14.96 5.13 -0.65
N SER A 118 -15.60 4.15 -1.31
CA SER A 118 -16.20 3.02 -0.59
C SER A 118 -15.15 2.20 0.16
N ARG A 119 -14.01 1.93 -0.50
CA ARG A 119 -12.90 1.19 0.11
C ARG A 119 -11.57 1.62 -0.48
N MET A 120 -10.70 2.21 0.34
CA MET A 120 -9.33 2.51 -0.06
C MET A 120 -8.49 1.23 -0.07
N LEU A 121 -7.78 0.98 -1.17
CA LEU A 121 -6.93 -0.19 -1.33
C LEU A 121 -5.53 0.04 -0.78
N ASN A 122 -4.82 1.04 -1.33
CA ASN A 122 -3.45 1.35 -0.92
C ASN A 122 -2.96 2.69 -1.51
N PHE A 123 -1.79 3.11 -1.06
CA PHE A 123 -1.00 4.13 -1.72
C PHE A 123 -0.05 3.51 -2.75
N VAL A 124 0.24 4.23 -3.82
CA VAL A 124 1.21 3.83 -4.85
C VAL A 124 2.09 5.02 -5.18
N GLU A 125 3.40 4.88 -4.99
CA GLU A 125 4.37 5.85 -5.49
C GLU A 125 4.52 5.67 -6.99
N CYS A 126 4.27 6.73 -7.76
CA CYS A 126 4.46 6.75 -9.20
C CYS A 126 5.24 8.00 -9.61
N GLY A 127 6.54 7.82 -9.88
CA GLY A 127 7.45 8.92 -10.15
C GLY A 127 7.59 9.83 -8.93
N SER A 128 7.33 11.14 -9.11
CA SER A 128 7.37 12.14 -8.04
C SER A 128 6.02 12.35 -7.34
N GLU A 129 4.99 11.57 -7.69
CA GLU A 129 3.65 11.68 -7.12
C GLU A 129 3.32 10.44 -6.28
N LEU A 130 2.57 10.68 -5.20
CA LEU A 130 1.90 9.63 -4.45
C LEU A 130 0.45 9.55 -4.92
N LEU A 131 0.01 8.37 -5.32
CA LEU A 131 -1.35 8.10 -5.77
C LEU A 131 -2.09 7.28 -4.73
N VAL A 132 -3.40 7.45 -4.69
CA VAL A 132 -4.31 6.69 -3.82
C VAL A 132 -5.27 5.91 -4.69
N VAL A 133 -5.25 4.58 -4.54
CA VAL A 133 -6.14 3.68 -5.29
C VAL A 133 -7.28 3.24 -4.39
N ALA A 134 -8.51 3.32 -4.88
CA ALA A 134 -9.70 2.99 -4.12
C ALA A 134 -10.83 2.47 -5.00
N TYR A 135 -11.77 1.74 -4.39
CA TYR A 135 -13.07 1.46 -4.99
C TYR A 135 -14.03 2.63 -4.76
N SER A 136 -14.73 3.03 -5.81
CA SER A 136 -15.76 4.09 -5.73
C SER A 136 -17.11 3.57 -5.24
N ASP A 137 -17.35 2.26 -5.31
CA ASP A 137 -18.65 1.65 -5.00
C ASP A 137 -18.52 0.43 -4.07
N ALA A 138 -19.61 0.11 -3.37
CA ALA A 138 -19.66 -0.97 -2.39
C ALA A 138 -19.54 -2.37 -3.02
N SER A 139 -19.99 -2.53 -4.27
CA SER A 139 -19.81 -3.77 -5.05
C SER A 139 -18.36 -3.99 -5.49
N CYS A 140 -17.45 -3.06 -5.20
CA CYS A 140 -16.05 -3.11 -5.63
C CYS A 140 -15.90 -3.19 -7.17
N SER A 141 -16.88 -2.70 -7.93
CA SER A 141 -16.90 -2.85 -9.39
C SER A 141 -16.08 -1.80 -10.14
N ARG A 142 -15.80 -0.65 -9.52
CA ARG A 142 -15.07 0.45 -10.15
C ARG A 142 -13.93 0.92 -9.27
N LEU A 143 -12.73 0.95 -9.86
CA LEU A 143 -11.56 1.57 -9.24
C LEU A 143 -11.40 3.01 -9.69
N VAL A 144 -10.91 3.82 -8.77
CA VAL A 144 -10.57 5.22 -8.98
C VAL A 144 -9.19 5.49 -8.39
N VAL A 145 -8.49 6.42 -9.01
CA VAL A 145 -7.18 6.88 -8.55
C VAL A 145 -7.28 8.36 -8.21
N PHE A 146 -6.74 8.77 -7.07
CA PHE A 146 -6.64 10.16 -6.68
C PHE A 146 -5.19 10.56 -6.52
N ARG A 147 -4.85 11.81 -6.85
CA ARG A 147 -3.55 12.37 -6.46
C ARG A 147 -3.57 12.68 -4.98
N PHE A 148 -2.59 12.20 -4.25
CA PHE A 148 -2.49 12.45 -2.82
C PHE A 148 -2.44 13.95 -2.49
N ALA A 149 -1.71 14.74 -3.28
CA ALA A 149 -1.62 16.19 -3.11
C ALA A 149 -2.98 16.89 -3.27
N ASP A 150 -3.85 16.38 -4.14
CA ASP A 150 -5.20 16.93 -4.34
C ASP A 150 -6.10 16.60 -3.14
N LEU A 151 -6.01 15.38 -2.62
CA LEU A 151 -6.73 14.99 -1.40
C LEU A 151 -6.37 15.86 -0.20
N VAL A 152 -5.08 16.18 -0.03
CA VAL A 152 -4.59 17.09 1.03
C VAL A 152 -5.14 18.50 0.87
N ARG A 153 -5.38 18.95 -0.36
CA ARG A 153 -6.03 20.23 -0.67
C ARG A 153 -7.57 20.17 -0.58
N GLY A 154 -8.15 19.03 -0.20
CA GLY A 154 -9.59 18.82 -0.14
C GLY A 154 -10.24 18.57 -1.50
N LYS A 155 -9.46 18.37 -2.56
CA LYS A 155 -9.95 18.09 -3.91
C LYS A 155 -10.11 16.58 -4.12
N MET A 156 -11.36 16.15 -4.30
CA MET A 156 -11.76 14.75 -4.44
C MET A 156 -12.17 14.43 -5.89
N GLU A 157 -11.32 14.76 -6.85
CA GLU A 157 -11.52 14.43 -8.27
C GLU A 157 -10.58 13.26 -8.66
N PRO A 158 -11.12 12.15 -9.18
CA PRO A 158 -10.29 11.08 -9.70
C PRO A 158 -9.44 11.56 -10.87
N VAL A 159 -8.22 11.01 -11.00
CA VAL A 159 -7.44 11.21 -12.22
C VAL A 159 -8.06 10.39 -13.36
N PRO A 160 -8.25 10.98 -14.55
CA PRO A 160 -8.85 10.28 -15.68
C PRO A 160 -7.89 9.26 -16.31
N SER A 161 -6.59 9.48 -16.15
CA SER A 161 -5.56 8.59 -16.66
C SER A 161 -4.28 8.70 -15.84
N ILE A 162 -3.55 7.60 -15.77
CA ILE A 162 -2.18 7.49 -15.25
C ILE A 162 -1.13 7.37 -16.38
N GLY A 163 -1.53 7.61 -17.63
CA GLY A 163 -0.68 7.56 -18.82
C GLY A 163 -0.20 6.15 -19.15
N ASP A 164 1.06 6.04 -19.59
CA ASP A 164 1.72 4.76 -19.94
C ASP A 164 2.03 3.86 -18.74
N ASN A 165 1.49 4.15 -17.56
CA ASN A 165 1.76 3.41 -16.35
C ASN A 165 0.71 2.34 -16.05
N ALA A 166 1.14 1.28 -15.39
CA ALA A 166 0.27 0.30 -14.73
C ALA A 166 0.60 0.25 -13.23
N LEU A 167 -0.44 0.22 -12.39
CA LEU A 167 -0.30 0.13 -10.94
C LEU A 167 -0.55 -1.30 -10.48
N PHE A 168 0.38 -1.87 -9.73
CA PHE A 168 0.18 -3.12 -9.02
C PHE A 168 -0.19 -2.82 -7.58
N VAL A 169 -1.33 -3.34 -7.12
CA VAL A 169 -1.89 -3.00 -5.80
C VAL A 169 -2.20 -4.26 -5.00
N ASN A 170 -1.39 -4.54 -3.98
CA ASN A 170 -1.67 -5.56 -2.97
C ASN A 170 -1.09 -5.16 -1.60
N GLU A 171 -0.30 -6.01 -0.92
CA GLU A 171 0.39 -5.68 0.32
C GLU A 171 1.49 -4.66 0.08
N ARG A 172 2.26 -4.85 -1.00
CA ARG A 172 3.16 -3.85 -1.59
C ARG A 172 2.54 -3.35 -2.88
N CYS A 173 2.88 -2.12 -3.24
CA CYS A 173 2.43 -1.51 -4.48
C CYS A 173 3.60 -1.03 -5.31
N LEU A 174 3.41 -1.04 -6.62
CA LEU A 174 4.43 -0.66 -7.59
C LEU A 174 3.77 0.10 -8.75
N CYS A 175 4.41 1.17 -9.21
CA CYS A 175 4.10 1.78 -10.50
C CYS A 175 5.11 1.28 -11.55
N VAL A 176 4.63 0.76 -12.67
CA VAL A 176 5.46 0.29 -13.78
C VAL A 176 5.12 1.07 -15.03
N SER A 177 6.13 1.65 -15.69
CA SER A 177 5.98 2.27 -17.00
C SER A 177 5.98 1.19 -18.08
N VAL A 178 4.93 1.14 -18.89
CA VAL A 178 4.69 0.15 -19.94
C VAL A 178 4.94 0.72 -21.35
N SER A 179 5.58 1.89 -21.46
CA SER A 179 5.80 2.56 -22.74
C SER A 179 6.58 1.70 -23.75
N PRO A 180 6.07 1.52 -24.99
CA PRO A 180 6.74 0.73 -26.04
C PRO A 180 8.10 1.30 -26.47
N SER A 181 8.31 2.61 -26.26
CA SER A 181 9.49 3.35 -26.72
C SER A 181 10.78 3.05 -25.95
N LYS A 182 10.70 2.34 -24.80
CA LYS A 182 11.85 1.95 -23.97
C LYS A 182 12.32 0.50 -24.19
N GLY A 183 11.98 -0.10 -25.32
CA GLY A 183 12.64 -1.32 -25.82
C GLY A 183 12.33 -2.62 -25.05
N SER A 184 11.42 -2.61 -24.08
CA SER A 184 11.02 -3.82 -23.36
C SER A 184 9.72 -4.41 -23.94
N ASN A 185 9.85 -5.32 -24.90
CA ASN A 185 8.74 -6.19 -25.35
C ASN A 185 8.27 -7.19 -24.25
N SER A 186 8.82 -7.10 -23.03
CA SER A 186 8.61 -8.06 -21.95
C SER A 186 7.28 -7.90 -21.18
N LEU A 187 6.51 -6.85 -21.45
CA LEU A 187 5.25 -6.54 -20.74
C LEU A 187 4.00 -6.55 -21.63
N ALA A 188 4.02 -7.24 -22.77
CA ALA A 188 2.94 -7.20 -23.76
C ALA A 188 1.54 -7.56 -23.21
N SER A 189 1.45 -8.28 -22.08
CA SER A 189 0.19 -8.64 -21.43
C SER A 189 -0.39 -7.55 -20.53
N ILE A 190 0.37 -6.49 -20.22
CA ILE A 190 -0.05 -5.42 -19.31
C ILE A 190 -0.48 -4.21 -20.15
N ALA A 191 -1.72 -3.75 -19.94
CA ALA A 191 -2.17 -2.54 -20.60
C ALA A 191 -1.64 -1.29 -19.88
N PRO A 192 -1.28 -0.22 -20.60
CA PRO A 192 -1.09 1.09 -19.98
C PRO A 192 -2.42 1.57 -19.37
N ASN A 193 -2.35 2.59 -18.53
CA ASN A 193 -3.51 3.17 -17.87
C ASN A 193 -4.35 2.16 -17.06
N SER A 194 -3.69 1.18 -16.44
CA SER A 194 -4.37 0.07 -15.79
C SER A 194 -3.97 -0.12 -14.33
N ILE A 195 -4.83 -0.82 -13.59
CA ILE A 195 -4.58 -1.23 -12.21
C ILE A 195 -4.72 -2.75 -12.14
N ILE A 196 -3.66 -3.42 -11.73
CA ILE A 196 -3.67 -4.85 -11.46
C ILE A 196 -3.79 -5.03 -9.95
N CYS A 197 -4.86 -5.67 -9.49
CA CYS A 197 -5.04 -5.94 -8.08
C CYS A 197 -5.80 -7.24 -7.85
N TRP A 198 -5.82 -7.67 -6.59
CA TRP A 198 -6.66 -8.78 -6.20
C TRP A 198 -8.13 -8.33 -6.19
N HIS A 199 -8.88 -8.80 -7.18
CA HIS A 199 -10.31 -8.56 -7.30
C HIS A 199 -11.11 -9.81 -6.88
N ARG A 200 -12.24 -9.59 -6.21
CA ARG A 200 -13.12 -10.66 -5.76
C ARG A 200 -14.49 -10.41 -6.36
N LEU A 201 -14.83 -11.18 -7.39
CA LEU A 201 -16.10 -11.04 -8.11
C LEU A 201 -17.28 -11.32 -7.15
N PRO A 202 -18.28 -10.43 -7.08
CA PRO A 202 -19.50 -10.70 -6.32
C PRO A 202 -20.35 -11.75 -7.03
N GLY A 203 -20.61 -12.87 -6.35
CA GLY A 203 -21.70 -13.78 -6.69
C GLY A 203 -21.32 -14.96 -7.59
N ASP A 204 -20.94 -16.06 -6.96
CA ASP A 204 -21.41 -17.37 -7.41
C ASP A 204 -21.60 -18.28 -6.18
N PRO A 205 -22.86 -18.57 -5.74
CA PRO A 205 -23.12 -19.36 -4.54
C PRO A 205 -22.64 -20.82 -4.61
N GLY A 206 -22.16 -21.28 -5.77
CA GLY A 206 -21.64 -22.62 -6.00
C GLY A 206 -20.12 -22.71 -6.19
N PHE A 207 -19.42 -21.59 -6.41
CA PHE A 207 -17.96 -21.56 -6.53
C PHE A 207 -17.36 -20.95 -5.27
N VAL A 208 -16.68 -21.77 -4.48
CA VAL A 208 -15.78 -21.30 -3.43
C VAL A 208 -14.81 -20.30 -4.07
N GLY A 209 -14.99 -19.02 -3.74
CA GLY A 209 -14.58 -17.87 -4.56
C GLY A 209 -13.15 -17.93 -5.10
N LEU A 210 -13.05 -18.11 -6.41
CA LEU A 210 -11.80 -17.96 -7.16
C LEU A 210 -11.35 -16.51 -7.06
N SER A 211 -10.36 -16.30 -6.23
CA SER A 211 -9.70 -15.03 -6.00
C SER A 211 -8.56 -14.91 -7.01
N ARG A 212 -8.67 -13.99 -7.97
CA ARG A 212 -7.71 -13.87 -9.08
C ARG A 212 -7.13 -12.46 -9.15
N PHE A 213 -5.97 -12.33 -9.79
CA PHE A 213 -5.50 -11.02 -10.22
C PHE A 213 -6.23 -10.63 -11.49
N GLU A 214 -6.84 -9.45 -11.43
CA GLU A 214 -7.51 -8.84 -12.57
C GLU A 214 -6.90 -7.48 -12.84
N GLN A 215 -6.98 -7.08 -14.10
CA GLN A 215 -6.52 -5.81 -14.61
C GLN A 215 -7.76 -4.95 -14.87
N TYR A 216 -7.80 -3.80 -14.23
CA TYR A 216 -8.82 -2.78 -14.44
C TYR A 216 -8.26 -1.70 -15.36
N ASP A 217 -8.94 -1.45 -16.47
CA ASP A 217 -8.66 -0.31 -17.34
C ASP A 217 -9.34 0.95 -16.79
N LEU A 218 -8.57 1.97 -16.44
CA LEU A 218 -9.09 3.22 -15.88
C LEU A 218 -9.89 4.05 -16.88
N GLY A 219 -9.62 3.91 -18.17
CA GLY A 219 -10.30 4.66 -19.23
C GLY A 219 -11.64 4.05 -19.60
N THR A 220 -11.72 2.72 -19.68
CA THR A 220 -12.95 2.02 -20.08
C THR A 220 -13.78 1.53 -18.89
N GLY A 221 -13.15 1.37 -17.72
CA GLY A 221 -13.77 0.81 -16.53
C GLY A 221 -14.03 -0.70 -16.60
N ILE A 222 -13.35 -1.39 -17.52
CA ILE A 222 -13.51 -2.82 -17.78
C ILE A 222 -12.47 -3.61 -16.97
N TRP A 223 -12.91 -4.75 -16.41
CA TRP A 223 -12.03 -5.75 -15.81
C TRP A 223 -11.67 -6.83 -16.82
N THR A 224 -10.40 -7.18 -16.90
CA THR A 224 -9.91 -8.33 -17.66
C THR A 224 -9.05 -9.24 -16.78
N PRO A 225 -9.01 -10.55 -17.05
CA PRO A 225 -8.11 -11.44 -16.32
C PRO A 225 -6.64 -11.03 -16.52
N ALA A 226 -5.90 -10.85 -15.42
CA ALA A 226 -4.47 -10.54 -15.45
C ALA A 226 -3.60 -11.79 -15.20
N SER A 227 -4.20 -12.85 -14.66
CA SER A 227 -3.56 -14.15 -14.42
C SER A 227 -4.52 -15.30 -14.72
N ASP A 228 -3.97 -16.41 -15.17
CA ASP A 228 -4.65 -17.66 -15.55
C ASP A 228 -4.99 -18.58 -14.36
N GLY A 229 -4.51 -18.28 -13.13
CA GLY A 229 -4.61 -19.18 -11.97
C GLY A 229 -5.43 -18.66 -10.78
N ASP A 230 -5.93 -19.62 -9.98
CA ASP A 230 -6.32 -19.39 -8.58
C ASP A 230 -5.05 -19.39 -7.72
N ILE A 231 -4.71 -18.23 -7.18
CA ILE A 231 -3.48 -18.01 -6.42
C ILE A 231 -3.72 -18.27 -4.92
N CYS A 232 -4.98 -18.34 -4.49
CA CYS A 232 -5.32 -18.57 -3.09
C CYS A 232 -5.18 -20.03 -2.66
N GLN A 233 -5.48 -20.97 -3.55
CA GLN A 233 -5.50 -22.41 -3.23
C GLN A 233 -4.27 -23.17 -3.72
N ARG A 234 -3.58 -22.67 -4.76
CA ARG A 234 -2.44 -23.36 -5.38
C ARG A 234 -1.37 -22.34 -5.78
N PRO A 235 -0.07 -22.72 -5.72
CA PRO A 235 0.97 -21.90 -6.30
C PRO A 235 0.71 -21.70 -7.80
N PRO A 236 1.10 -20.56 -8.39
CA PRO A 236 0.89 -20.29 -9.81
C PRO A 236 1.49 -21.41 -10.67
N PRO A 237 0.78 -21.89 -11.71
CA PRO A 237 1.35 -22.86 -12.62
C PRO A 237 2.60 -22.27 -13.30
N SER A 238 3.62 -23.10 -13.52
CA SER A 238 4.79 -22.74 -14.32
C SER A 238 4.41 -22.74 -15.81
N PRO A 239 4.88 -21.77 -16.63
CA PRO A 239 5.83 -20.70 -16.30
C PRO A 239 5.20 -19.50 -15.57
N HIS A 240 5.91 -18.95 -14.58
CA HIS A 240 5.44 -17.79 -13.80
C HIS A 240 5.44 -16.50 -14.64
N THR A 241 4.28 -15.85 -14.78
CA THR A 241 4.19 -14.52 -15.39
C THR A 241 4.82 -13.45 -14.49
N LEU A 242 5.19 -12.30 -15.04
CA LEU A 242 5.70 -11.18 -14.22
C LEU A 242 4.69 -10.75 -13.14
N ILE A 243 3.40 -10.81 -13.44
CA ILE A 243 2.33 -10.49 -12.48
C ILE A 243 2.41 -11.43 -11.28
N HIS A 244 2.56 -12.74 -11.53
CA HIS A 244 2.78 -13.72 -10.47
C HIS A 244 4.07 -13.47 -9.70
N HIS A 245 5.17 -13.13 -10.38
CA HIS A 245 6.43 -12.81 -9.71
C HIS A 245 6.31 -11.57 -8.81
N ILE A 246 5.74 -10.48 -9.31
CA ILE A 246 5.53 -9.25 -8.54
C ILE A 246 4.69 -9.56 -7.31
N PHE A 247 3.58 -10.30 -7.44
CA PHE A 247 2.74 -10.58 -6.29
C PHE A 247 3.29 -11.66 -5.35
N ALA A 248 3.95 -12.71 -5.83
CA ALA A 248 4.57 -13.73 -4.98
C ALA A 248 5.82 -13.21 -4.25
N CYS A 249 6.66 -12.40 -4.91
CA CYS A 249 7.77 -11.73 -4.25
C CYS A 249 7.32 -10.59 -3.32
N CYS A 250 6.10 -10.07 -3.50
CA CYS A 250 5.54 -9.05 -2.62
C CYS A 250 4.59 -9.59 -1.54
N ASP A 251 4.13 -10.83 -1.65
CA ASP A 251 3.23 -11.49 -0.69
C ASP A 251 4.00 -12.55 0.10
N ARG A 252 4.07 -12.31 1.40
CA ARG A 252 4.88 -13.09 2.34
C ARG A 252 4.31 -14.46 2.63
N LYS A 253 3.07 -14.74 2.22
CA LYS A 253 2.50 -16.09 2.33
C LYS A 253 3.26 -17.11 1.48
N TYR A 254 3.99 -16.66 0.45
CA TYR A 254 4.77 -17.52 -0.46
C TYR A 254 6.26 -17.60 -0.10
N TRP A 255 6.66 -17.09 1.08
CA TRP A 255 8.02 -17.06 1.61
C TRP A 255 8.10 -17.90 2.89
#